data_AF-A0A452GHK8-F1
#
_entry.id   AF-A0A452GHK8-F1
#
_cell.length_a   1.000
_cell.length_b   1.000
_cell.length_c   1.000
_cell.angle_alpha   90.00
_cell.angle_beta   90.00
_cell.angle_gamma   90.00
#
_symmetry.space_group_name_H-M   'P 1'
#
loop_
_entity.id
_entity.type
_entity.pdbx_description
1 polymer ?
#
loop_
_entity_poly.entity_id
_entity_poly.type
_entity_poly.pdbx_seq_one_letter_code
_entity_poly.pdbx_strand_id
1 'polypeptide(L)'
;MGRGLRQCRGRPEGRGGAGGDSAGRSALGAPRTRHIVAHKAGGRGGLWDLLSAAAAGREPGADMGAQLSRLGVIVTYPLWLIYSWFTRLFRNPPPAITLENSEVKYPLRLIDKEEISHDTRRFRFALPTREHILGLPVGQHIYLSARINGNLVVRPYTPVSSDDDKGYVDLVVKIYFKGVHPKFPDGGKMSQYLDSLKLGDTIDFRGPSGLLVYKGKGTFAIRAEKKSEPVLKTVKYVGMIAGGTGITPMLQLIRAIMKDKDDPTVCQLLFANQTERDILLRSELEEVQVQHPERFKLWYTLDRAPENWDYSQGFVSQDMLREHMPPPQDDVLILMCGPPPMIQYACLPNLEKLGYTKDMRFSY
;
A
#
# COMPACT_ATOMS: atom_id res chain seq x y z
N MET A 1 -3.22 55.89 -28.25
CA MET A 1 -2.20 55.61 -29.28
C MET A 1 -1.63 54.22 -28.98
N GLY A 2 -1.63 53.19 -29.79
CA GLY A 2 -2.00 52.97 -31.19
C GLY A 2 -1.49 51.56 -31.57
N ARG A 3 -2.43 50.63 -31.76
CA ARG A 3 -2.49 49.44 -32.66
C ARG A 3 -1.31 48.46 -32.81
N GLY A 4 -1.66 47.16 -32.90
CA GLY A 4 -0.82 46.17 -33.60
C GLY A 4 -1.27 44.71 -33.57
N LEU A 5 -2.46 44.39 -34.12
CA LEU A 5 -2.90 43.03 -34.46
C LEU A 5 -2.06 42.43 -35.60
N ARG A 6 -1.75 41.12 -35.57
CA ARG A 6 -1.48 40.32 -36.77
C ARG A 6 -2.21 38.98 -36.72
N GLN A 7 -3.03 38.80 -37.75
CA GLN A 7 -3.74 37.60 -38.14
C GLN A 7 -3.17 37.23 -39.51
N CYS A 8 -2.81 35.96 -39.75
CA CYS A 8 -2.54 35.45 -41.09
C CYS A 8 -3.23 34.11 -41.32
N ARG A 9 -4.00 34.08 -42.40
CA ARG A 9 -4.75 32.96 -43.00
C ARG A 9 -3.83 32.02 -43.79
N GLY A 10 -4.29 30.81 -44.07
CA GLY A 10 -3.93 30.12 -45.32
C GLY A 10 -4.03 28.58 -45.31
N ARG A 11 -5.19 28.04 -45.72
CA ARG A 11 -5.34 26.69 -46.34
C ARG A 11 -5.01 26.79 -47.84
N PRO A 12 -4.63 25.67 -48.49
CA PRO A 12 -5.54 24.94 -49.40
C PRO A 12 -5.39 23.41 -49.24
N GLU A 13 -6.44 22.57 -49.25
CA GLU A 13 -7.31 22.05 -50.33
C GLU A 13 -6.69 21.09 -51.38
N GLY A 14 -7.30 19.89 -51.51
CA GLY A 14 -7.36 19.01 -52.69
C GLY A 14 -6.70 17.63 -52.53
N ARG A 15 -7.23 16.47 -52.97
CA ARG A 15 -8.54 15.99 -53.50
C ARG A 15 -8.36 14.50 -53.90
N GLY A 16 -9.47 13.72 -53.89
CA GLY A 16 -9.71 12.48 -54.69
C GLY A 16 -9.27 11.18 -54.01
N GLY A 17 -10.10 10.13 -53.82
CA GLY A 17 -11.15 9.49 -54.65
C GLY A 17 -10.64 8.07 -55.03
N ALA A 18 -11.37 6.97 -55.19
CA ALA A 18 -12.77 6.58 -55.13
C ALA A 18 -12.85 5.02 -55.30
N GLY A 19 -14.00 4.41 -54.96
CA GLY A 19 -14.52 3.14 -55.55
C GLY A 19 -14.07 1.82 -54.92
N GLY A 20 -14.92 0.79 -54.71
CA GLY A 20 -16.34 0.56 -55.03
C GLY A 20 -16.71 -0.92 -54.75
N ASP A 21 -18.01 -1.18 -54.54
CA ASP A 21 -18.84 -2.37 -54.92
C ASP A 21 -18.38 -3.81 -54.59
N SER A 22 -19.22 -4.84 -54.31
CA SER A 22 -20.67 -5.04 -54.27
C SER A 22 -21.00 -6.48 -53.78
N ALA A 23 -22.22 -6.66 -53.23
CA ALA A 23 -23.19 -7.78 -53.37
C ALA A 23 -22.82 -9.29 -53.22
N GLY A 24 -23.73 -10.02 -52.55
CA GLY A 24 -23.93 -11.48 -52.76
C GLY A 24 -24.82 -12.20 -51.73
N ARG A 25 -26.08 -12.48 -52.09
CA ARG A 25 -27.10 -13.26 -51.34
C ARG A 25 -26.96 -14.78 -51.57
N SER A 26 -27.46 -15.63 -50.67
CA SER A 26 -28.48 -16.68 -50.99
C SER A 26 -28.85 -17.57 -49.79
N ALA A 27 -30.16 -17.84 -49.66
CA ALA A 27 -30.80 -18.82 -48.77
C ALA A 27 -31.20 -20.10 -49.55
N LEU A 28 -31.90 -21.03 -48.86
CA LEU A 28 -32.56 -22.29 -49.29
C LEU A 28 -31.75 -23.55 -48.89
N GLY A 29 -32.31 -24.65 -48.38
CA GLY A 29 -33.68 -25.11 -48.14
C GLY A 29 -33.63 -26.58 -47.69
N ALA A 30 -34.60 -27.04 -46.89
CA ALA A 30 -34.73 -28.42 -46.42
C ALA A 30 -35.42 -29.34 -47.45
N PRO A 31 -35.25 -30.68 -47.34
CA PRO A 31 -36.29 -31.61 -47.77
C PRO A 31 -36.66 -32.69 -46.73
N ARG A 32 -37.88 -33.21 -46.89
CA ARG A 32 -38.63 -34.15 -46.04
C ARG A 32 -38.45 -35.63 -46.43
N THR A 33 -38.33 -36.49 -45.40
CA THR A 33 -38.86 -37.87 -45.17
C THR A 33 -38.79 -38.99 -46.24
N ARG A 34 -38.31 -40.18 -45.82
CA ARG A 34 -39.07 -41.46 -45.83
C ARG A 34 -38.41 -42.56 -44.99
N HIS A 35 -39.27 -43.39 -44.37
CA HIS A 35 -38.99 -44.51 -43.48
C HIS A 35 -38.39 -45.74 -44.17
N ILE A 36 -37.48 -46.45 -43.48
CA ILE A 36 -37.23 -47.89 -43.64
C ILE A 36 -37.14 -48.52 -42.23
N VAL A 37 -37.88 -49.61 -42.04
CA VAL A 37 -37.91 -50.46 -40.84
C VAL A 37 -36.86 -51.55 -40.97
N ALA A 38 -36.10 -51.83 -39.92
CA ALA A 38 -35.35 -53.09 -39.77
C ALA A 38 -35.23 -53.49 -38.28
N HIS A 39 -35.35 -54.80 -38.04
CA HIS A 39 -35.50 -55.47 -36.75
C HIS A 39 -34.21 -55.60 -35.91
N LYS A 40 -34.43 -55.70 -34.59
CA LYS A 40 -33.56 -56.03 -33.43
C LYS A 40 -32.34 -56.95 -33.65
N ALA A 41 -31.24 -56.62 -32.93
CA ALA A 41 -30.55 -57.53 -32.01
C ALA A 41 -29.62 -56.80 -31.00
N GLY A 42 -29.81 -57.09 -29.70
CA GLY A 42 -28.74 -57.27 -28.70
C GLY A 42 -27.97 -56.08 -28.08
N GLY A 43 -28.42 -55.61 -26.92
CA GLY A 43 -27.59 -55.39 -25.72
C GLY A 43 -26.55 -54.25 -25.68
N ARG A 44 -26.95 -53.09 -25.12
CA ARG A 44 -26.19 -52.18 -24.22
C ARG A 44 -27.00 -50.90 -24.01
N GLY A 45 -27.41 -50.58 -22.77
CA GLY A 45 -28.32 -49.45 -22.53
C GLY A 45 -28.34 -48.84 -21.12
N GLY A 46 -27.26 -48.90 -20.34
CA GLY A 46 -27.27 -48.30 -18.99
C GLY A 46 -27.34 -46.75 -18.97
N LEU A 47 -26.78 -46.08 -19.97
CA LEU A 47 -26.64 -44.62 -19.97
C LEU A 47 -27.79 -43.90 -20.69
N TRP A 48 -28.47 -44.57 -21.62
CA TRP A 48 -29.60 -44.01 -22.37
C TRP A 48 -30.93 -44.12 -21.61
N ASP A 49 -31.13 -45.20 -20.85
CA ASP A 49 -32.32 -45.36 -19.98
C ASP A 49 -32.34 -44.34 -18.83
N LEU A 50 -31.16 -43.93 -18.34
CA LEU A 50 -31.00 -42.91 -17.29
C LEU A 50 -31.34 -41.50 -17.77
N LEU A 51 -31.04 -41.17 -19.03
CA LEU A 51 -31.41 -39.87 -19.63
C LEU A 51 -32.90 -39.81 -19.98
N SER A 52 -33.53 -40.94 -20.33
CA SER A 52 -34.98 -41.02 -20.55
C SER A 52 -35.80 -40.95 -19.26
N ALA A 53 -35.28 -41.39 -18.11
CA ALA A 53 -35.98 -41.32 -16.83
C ALA A 53 -36.03 -39.89 -16.25
N ALA A 54 -34.97 -39.08 -16.45
CA ALA A 54 -34.92 -37.69 -15.97
C ALA A 54 -35.89 -36.75 -16.71
N ALA A 55 -36.23 -37.05 -17.96
CA ALA A 55 -37.23 -36.30 -18.74
C ALA A 55 -38.69 -36.69 -18.43
N ALA A 56 -38.93 -37.74 -17.63
CA ALA A 56 -40.25 -38.30 -17.35
C ALA A 56 -40.82 -37.95 -15.96
N GLY A 57 -40.18 -37.07 -15.18
CA GLY A 57 -40.75 -36.52 -13.95
C GLY A 57 -41.13 -37.55 -12.89
N ARG A 58 -40.42 -38.68 -12.78
CA ARG A 58 -40.54 -39.57 -11.62
C ARG A 58 -39.51 -39.18 -10.57
N GLU A 59 -39.97 -38.72 -9.42
CA GLU A 59 -39.10 -38.46 -8.27
C GLU A 59 -38.42 -39.77 -7.82
N PRO A 60 -37.08 -39.77 -7.62
CA PRO A 60 -36.43 -40.86 -6.94
C PRO A 60 -36.89 -40.88 -5.47
N GLY A 61 -37.28 -42.05 -4.97
CA GLY A 61 -37.71 -42.21 -3.58
C GLY A 61 -36.69 -41.67 -2.57
N ALA A 62 -37.20 -41.04 -1.51
CA ALA A 62 -36.45 -40.31 -0.49
C ALA A 62 -35.25 -41.07 0.12
N ASP A 63 -35.25 -42.40 0.06
CA ASP A 63 -34.19 -43.27 0.59
C ASP A 63 -32.91 -43.24 -0.27
N MET A 64 -33.03 -43.06 -1.60
CA MET A 64 -31.89 -43.06 -2.51
C MET A 64 -31.10 -41.72 -2.48
N GLY A 65 -31.80 -40.60 -2.23
CA GLY A 65 -31.18 -39.28 -2.02
C GLY A 65 -30.41 -39.18 -0.69
N ALA A 66 -30.90 -39.85 0.36
CA ALA A 66 -30.21 -39.94 1.65
C ALA A 66 -28.94 -40.81 1.57
N GLN A 67 -28.94 -41.88 0.76
CA GLN A 67 -27.76 -42.71 0.53
C GLN A 67 -26.70 -42.00 -0.32
N LEU A 68 -27.08 -41.31 -1.40
CA LEU A 68 -26.15 -40.57 -2.26
C LEU A 68 -25.51 -39.36 -1.57
N SER A 69 -26.26 -38.65 -0.72
CA SER A 69 -25.72 -37.55 0.10
C SER A 69 -24.76 -38.05 1.19
N ARG A 70 -25.06 -39.19 1.85
CA ARG A 70 -24.15 -39.84 2.79
C ARG A 70 -22.88 -40.36 2.12
N LEU A 71 -22.97 -40.96 0.93
CA LEU A 71 -21.82 -41.41 0.13
C LEU A 71 -20.94 -40.24 -0.34
N GLY A 72 -21.55 -39.12 -0.74
CA GLY A 72 -20.83 -37.89 -1.07
C GLY A 72 -20.02 -37.36 0.11
N VAL A 73 -20.56 -37.39 1.33
CA VAL A 73 -19.85 -37.00 2.56
C VAL A 73 -18.73 -38.00 2.92
N ILE A 74 -18.96 -39.30 2.76
CA ILE A 74 -17.98 -40.35 3.08
C ILE A 74 -16.75 -40.31 2.16
N VAL A 75 -16.87 -39.85 0.91
CA VAL A 75 -15.74 -39.76 -0.02
C VAL A 75 -15.07 -38.38 -0.01
N THR A 76 -15.85 -37.30 0.08
CA THR A 76 -15.29 -35.94 0.06
C THR A 76 -14.57 -35.58 1.36
N TYR A 77 -15.02 -36.09 2.51
CA TYR A 77 -14.39 -35.82 3.79
C TYR A 77 -12.97 -36.42 3.93
N PRO A 78 -12.70 -37.71 3.62
CA PRO A 78 -11.33 -38.23 3.65
C PRO A 78 -10.45 -37.63 2.56
N LEU A 79 -10.98 -37.30 1.38
CA LEU A 79 -10.22 -36.55 0.37
C LEU A 79 -9.86 -35.13 0.85
N TRP A 80 -10.77 -34.45 1.54
CA TRP A 80 -10.51 -33.16 2.18
C TRP A 80 -9.53 -33.28 3.37
N LEU A 81 -9.59 -34.36 4.14
CA LEU A 81 -8.62 -34.66 5.19
C LEU A 81 -7.23 -34.95 4.60
N ILE A 82 -7.13 -35.72 3.53
CA ILE A 82 -5.88 -35.98 2.81
C ILE A 82 -5.37 -34.67 2.21
N TYR A 83 -6.21 -33.88 1.54
CA TYR A 83 -5.83 -32.58 0.97
C TYR A 83 -5.40 -31.58 2.05
N SER A 84 -6.13 -31.49 3.17
CA SER A 84 -5.78 -30.61 4.30
C SER A 84 -4.52 -31.07 5.02
N TRP A 85 -4.29 -32.39 5.10
CA TRP A 85 -3.07 -32.98 5.64
C TRP A 85 -1.89 -32.73 4.72
N PHE A 86 -2.00 -32.99 3.41
CA PHE A 86 -0.99 -32.67 2.41
C PHE A 86 -0.68 -31.16 2.41
N THR A 87 -1.69 -30.30 2.33
CA THR A 87 -1.48 -28.84 2.36
C THR A 87 -0.87 -28.36 3.66
N ARG A 88 -1.11 -29.01 4.81
CA ARG A 88 -0.40 -28.74 6.07
C ARG A 88 1.03 -29.27 6.07
N LEU A 89 1.27 -30.46 5.52
CA LEU A 89 2.59 -31.09 5.45
C LEU A 89 3.55 -30.31 4.55
N PHE A 90 3.01 -29.68 3.51
CA PHE A 90 3.74 -28.83 2.56
C PHE A 90 3.62 -27.32 2.85
N ARG A 91 2.95 -26.91 3.95
CA ARG A 91 2.91 -25.49 4.35
C ARG A 91 4.18 -25.18 5.13
N ASN A 92 5.02 -24.31 4.56
CA ASN A 92 6.09 -23.70 5.34
C ASN A 92 5.49 -23.05 6.60
N PRO A 93 6.09 -23.25 7.78
CA PRO A 93 5.66 -22.55 8.98
C PRO A 93 5.74 -21.04 8.75
N PRO A 94 4.85 -20.24 9.36
CA PRO A 94 4.96 -18.79 9.29
C PRO A 94 6.34 -18.36 9.81
N PRO A 95 6.92 -17.28 9.25
CA PRO A 95 8.21 -16.81 9.71
C PRO A 95 8.12 -16.42 11.19
N ALA A 96 9.23 -16.63 11.91
CA ALA A 96 9.32 -16.22 13.31
C ALA A 96 9.28 -14.68 13.41
N ILE A 97 8.59 -14.17 14.42
CA ILE A 97 8.38 -12.73 14.63
C ILE A 97 9.36 -12.25 15.70
N THR A 98 10.06 -11.14 15.43
CA THR A 98 10.98 -10.55 16.40
C THR A 98 10.24 -9.84 17.53
N LEU A 99 9.25 -9.01 17.20
CA LEU A 99 8.50 -8.18 18.13
C LEU A 99 7.27 -8.91 18.71
N GLU A 100 7.51 -10.01 19.42
CA GLU A 100 6.43 -10.84 19.99
C GLU A 100 5.62 -10.10 21.08
N ASN A 101 6.27 -9.22 21.84
CA ASN A 101 5.65 -8.46 22.92
C ASN A 101 6.02 -6.97 22.82
N SER A 102 5.00 -6.11 22.70
CA SER A 102 5.17 -4.67 22.52
C SER A 102 5.83 -3.92 23.66
N GLU A 103 5.93 -4.53 24.84
CA GLU A 103 6.57 -3.93 26.02
C GLU A 103 8.00 -4.44 26.25
N VAL A 104 8.41 -5.52 25.56
CA VAL A 104 9.76 -6.10 25.67
C VAL A 104 10.74 -5.36 24.76
N LYS A 105 11.99 -5.26 25.22
CA LYS A 105 13.10 -4.69 24.45
C LYS A 105 13.92 -5.80 23.81
N TYR A 106 14.19 -5.65 22.52
CA TYR A 106 14.96 -6.58 21.71
C TYR A 106 16.23 -5.87 21.25
N PRO A 107 17.42 -6.21 21.77
CA PRO A 107 18.67 -5.61 21.32
C PRO A 107 19.01 -6.14 19.93
N LEU A 108 18.94 -5.28 18.91
CA LEU A 108 19.28 -5.65 17.54
C LEU A 108 20.63 -5.07 17.15
N ARG A 109 21.42 -5.87 16.42
CA ARG A 109 22.80 -5.56 16.05
C ARG A 109 22.86 -4.81 14.73
N LEU A 110 23.56 -3.68 14.70
CA LEU A 110 23.85 -2.94 13.47
C LEU A 110 24.80 -3.77 12.60
N ILE A 111 24.38 -4.10 11.38
CA ILE A 111 25.16 -4.93 10.44
C ILE A 111 25.55 -4.19 9.16
N ASP A 112 24.86 -3.10 8.81
CA ASP A 112 25.22 -2.23 7.70
C ASP A 112 24.80 -0.78 7.99
N LYS A 113 25.58 0.17 7.50
CA LYS A 113 25.35 1.62 7.64
C LYS A 113 25.77 2.30 6.35
N GLU A 114 24.79 2.73 5.57
CA GLU A 114 24.98 3.42 4.29
C GLU A 114 24.75 4.92 4.44
N GLU A 115 25.62 5.72 3.85
CA GLU A 115 25.42 7.16 3.71
C GLU A 115 24.61 7.46 2.45
N ILE A 116 23.36 7.93 2.64
CA ILE A 116 22.47 8.32 1.53
C ILE A 116 22.75 9.76 1.10
N SER A 117 22.99 10.64 2.07
CA SER A 117 23.31 12.04 1.82
C SER A 117 24.14 12.61 2.98
N HIS A 118 24.57 13.87 2.85
CA HIS A 118 25.36 14.57 3.87
C HIS A 118 24.81 14.43 5.30
N ASP A 119 23.48 14.41 5.47
CA ASP A 119 22.81 14.30 6.75
C ASP A 119 21.86 13.10 6.86
N THR A 120 21.90 12.12 5.95
CA THR A 120 20.96 10.98 5.96
C THR A 120 21.69 9.65 5.84
N ARG A 121 21.31 8.68 6.68
CA ARG A 121 21.85 7.33 6.67
C ARG A 121 20.75 6.26 6.63
N ARG A 122 21.05 5.13 6.00
CA ARG A 122 20.30 3.87 6.15
C ARG A 122 21.04 2.97 7.12
N PHE A 123 20.38 2.62 8.22
CA PHE A 123 20.89 1.68 9.22
C PHE A 123 20.17 0.36 9.08
N ARG A 124 20.92 -0.71 8.87
CA ARG A 124 20.39 -2.08 8.80
C ARG A 124 20.75 -2.85 10.07
N PHE A 125 19.73 -3.33 10.77
CA PHE A 125 19.91 -4.15 11.96
C PHE A 125 19.52 -5.60 11.66
N ALA A 126 20.33 -6.54 12.15
CA ALA A 126 20.01 -7.97 12.04
C ALA A 126 18.87 -8.34 12.99
N LEU A 127 17.91 -9.10 12.47
CA LEU A 127 16.92 -9.80 13.28
C LEU A 127 17.55 -11.07 13.91
N PRO A 128 16.88 -11.74 14.87
CA PRO A 128 17.47 -12.86 15.61
C PRO A 128 17.98 -14.00 14.73
N THR A 129 17.29 -14.29 13.61
CA THR A 129 17.78 -15.21 12.57
C THR A 129 17.47 -14.67 11.18
N ARG A 130 18.10 -15.26 10.15
CA ARG A 130 17.87 -14.90 8.74
C ARG A 130 16.43 -15.14 8.26
N GLU A 131 15.65 -15.96 8.98
CA GLU A 131 14.26 -16.27 8.65
C GLU A 131 13.25 -15.47 9.47
N HIS A 132 13.70 -14.68 10.45
CA HIS A 132 12.81 -13.81 11.20
C HIS A 132 12.30 -12.67 10.33
N ILE A 133 11.09 -12.23 10.63
CA ILE A 133 10.56 -10.92 10.24
C ILE A 133 10.48 -10.03 11.48
N LEU A 134 10.29 -8.72 11.28
CA LEU A 134 10.20 -7.80 12.41
C LEU A 134 8.89 -8.03 13.19
N GLY A 135 7.77 -8.24 12.49
CA GLY A 135 6.43 -8.29 13.05
C GLY A 135 5.86 -6.91 13.26
N LEU A 136 5.91 -6.06 12.22
CA LEU A 136 5.45 -4.68 12.28
C LEU A 136 4.24 -4.47 11.36
N PRO A 137 3.02 -4.38 11.93
CA PRO A 137 1.84 -4.04 11.15
C PRO A 137 2.01 -2.70 10.40
N VAL A 138 1.56 -2.67 9.14
CA VAL A 138 1.62 -1.47 8.30
C VAL A 138 0.83 -0.34 8.97
N GLY A 139 1.44 0.83 9.11
CA GLY A 139 0.90 1.97 9.85
C GLY A 139 1.43 2.10 11.28
N GLN A 140 2.23 1.15 11.76
CA GLN A 140 2.88 1.21 13.07
C GLN A 140 4.39 1.46 12.96
N HIS A 141 4.98 1.87 14.09
CA HIS A 141 6.39 2.17 14.26
C HIS A 141 7.00 1.38 15.42
N ILE A 142 8.33 1.46 15.53
CA ILE A 142 9.09 0.95 16.68
C ILE A 142 9.63 2.11 17.50
N TYR A 143 10.05 1.84 18.73
CA TYR A 143 10.84 2.73 19.55
C TYR A 143 12.26 2.21 19.67
N LEU A 144 13.23 3.09 19.46
CA LEU A 144 14.60 2.86 19.86
C LEU A 144 14.82 3.47 21.24
N SER A 145 15.53 2.75 22.11
CA SER A 145 15.95 3.27 23.41
C SER A 145 17.44 3.10 23.66
N ALA A 146 18.09 4.14 24.16
CA ALA A 146 19.50 4.12 24.52
C ALA A 146 19.77 5.06 25.71
N ARG A 147 20.81 4.77 26.50
CA ARG A 147 21.33 5.69 27.50
C ARG A 147 22.37 6.61 26.85
N ILE A 148 22.04 7.89 26.71
CA ILE A 148 22.87 8.90 26.06
C ILE A 148 23.21 9.97 27.10
N ASN A 149 24.49 10.11 27.44
CA ASN A 149 24.98 11.01 28.50
C ASN A 149 24.19 10.84 29.81
N GLY A 150 24.08 9.59 30.29
CA GLY A 150 23.38 9.21 31.52
C GLY A 150 21.85 9.17 31.44
N ASN A 151 21.24 9.79 30.42
CA ASN A 151 19.78 9.91 30.29
C ASN A 151 19.22 8.82 29.37
N LEU A 152 18.08 8.23 29.74
CA LEU A 152 17.32 7.35 28.85
C LEU A 152 16.64 8.19 27.77
N VAL A 153 17.02 7.97 26.51
CA VAL A 153 16.41 8.61 25.35
C VAL A 153 15.63 7.56 24.58
N VAL A 154 14.34 7.83 24.34
CA VAL A 154 13.43 6.95 23.58
C VAL A 154 12.88 7.74 22.40
N ARG A 155 12.96 7.19 21.18
CA ARG A 155 12.46 7.85 19.97
C ARG A 155 11.74 6.87 19.04
N PRO A 156 10.60 7.27 18.45
CA PRO A 156 9.93 6.45 17.45
C PRO A 156 10.68 6.50 16.12
N TYR A 157 10.68 5.38 15.40
CA TYR A 157 11.11 5.29 14.01
C TYR A 157 10.19 4.32 13.27
N THR A 158 9.76 4.70 12.06
CA THR A 158 9.08 3.78 11.16
C THR A 158 10.12 3.19 10.20
N PRO A 159 10.36 1.87 10.24
CA PRO A 159 11.22 1.20 9.28
C PRO A 159 10.75 1.40 7.84
N VAL A 160 11.72 1.41 6.92
CA VAL A 160 11.45 1.45 5.48
C VAL A 160 11.40 0.04 4.87
N SER A 161 11.89 -0.97 5.59
CA SER A 161 11.67 -2.40 5.31
C SER A 161 10.26 -2.84 5.75
N SER A 162 9.79 -3.98 5.24
CA SER A 162 8.51 -4.61 5.63
C SER A 162 8.73 -6.01 6.20
N ASP A 163 7.65 -6.66 6.62
CA ASP A 163 7.67 -8.08 7.02
C ASP A 163 7.87 -9.06 5.83
N ASP A 164 8.08 -8.54 4.62
CA ASP A 164 8.60 -9.32 3.49
C ASP A 164 10.12 -9.45 3.53
N ASP A 165 10.80 -8.50 4.19
CA ASP A 165 12.23 -8.50 4.36
C ASP A 165 12.62 -9.42 5.51
N LYS A 166 13.24 -10.56 5.17
CA LYS A 166 13.68 -11.53 6.15
C LYS A 166 15.08 -11.23 6.67
N GLY A 167 15.26 -11.38 7.97
CA GLY A 167 16.55 -11.35 8.64
C GLY A 167 17.11 -9.96 8.97
N TYR A 168 16.47 -8.88 8.53
CA TYR A 168 16.90 -7.52 8.84
C TYR A 168 15.75 -6.52 8.97
N VAL A 169 16.06 -5.35 9.54
CA VAL A 169 15.21 -4.16 9.53
C VAL A 169 16.03 -2.94 9.11
N ASP A 170 15.51 -2.14 8.18
CA ASP A 170 16.15 -0.92 7.70
C ASP A 170 15.46 0.33 8.24
N LEU A 171 16.25 1.23 8.83
CA LEU A 171 15.83 2.56 9.25
C LEU A 171 16.54 3.63 8.41
N VAL A 172 15.78 4.54 7.81
CA VAL A 172 16.34 5.74 7.16
C VAL A 172 16.21 6.90 8.13
N VAL A 173 17.34 7.48 8.53
CA VAL A 173 17.41 8.45 9.60
C VAL A 173 18.18 9.69 9.16
N LYS A 174 17.54 10.85 9.32
CA LYS A 174 18.20 12.15 9.22
C LYS A 174 18.98 12.45 10.50
N ILE A 175 20.26 12.77 10.35
CA ILE A 175 21.20 13.09 11.41
C ILE A 175 21.20 14.59 11.65
N TYR A 176 20.62 14.99 12.77
CA TYR A 176 20.68 16.37 13.23
C TYR A 176 22.03 16.62 13.94
N PHE A 177 23.05 17.07 13.21
CA PHE A 177 24.37 17.36 13.77
C PHE A 177 24.37 18.59 14.68
N LYS A 178 25.19 18.55 15.73
CA LYS A 178 25.51 19.72 16.56
C LYS A 178 26.15 20.84 15.74
N GLY A 179 25.91 22.09 16.13
CA GLY A 179 26.50 23.27 15.51
C GLY A 179 25.92 23.67 14.15
N VAL A 180 24.93 22.95 13.62
CA VAL A 180 24.34 23.26 12.30
C VAL A 180 23.16 24.23 12.40
N HIS A 181 22.21 23.98 13.32
CA HIS A 181 20.99 24.77 13.40
C HIS A 181 21.03 25.76 14.57
N PRO A 182 20.81 27.08 14.36
CA PRO A 182 20.97 28.09 15.41
C PRO A 182 20.01 27.91 16.59
N LYS A 183 18.78 27.43 16.35
CA LYS A 183 17.81 27.14 17.42
C LYS A 183 18.06 25.80 18.12
N PHE A 184 18.89 24.92 17.55
CA PHE A 184 19.14 23.57 18.06
C PHE A 184 20.65 23.28 18.04
N PRO A 185 21.46 24.04 18.81
CA PRO A 185 22.92 23.97 18.74
C PRO A 185 23.49 22.60 19.11
N ASP A 186 22.81 21.84 19.97
CA ASP A 186 23.25 20.51 20.41
C ASP A 186 22.91 19.38 19.42
N GLY A 187 22.12 19.67 18.39
CA GLY A 187 21.62 18.67 17.44
C GLY A 187 20.66 17.65 18.06
N GLY A 188 20.48 16.52 17.37
CA GLY A 188 19.58 15.44 17.76
C GLY A 188 20.30 14.39 18.60
N LYS A 189 19.79 14.12 19.82
CA LYS A 189 20.39 13.14 20.74
C LYS A 189 20.46 11.73 20.14
N MET A 190 19.30 11.18 19.76
CA MET A 190 19.23 9.80 19.25
C MET A 190 19.85 9.68 17.85
N SER A 191 19.66 10.66 16.97
CA SER A 191 20.20 10.59 15.61
C SER A 191 21.73 10.61 15.61
N GLN A 192 22.37 11.49 16.40
CA GLN A 192 23.83 11.50 16.55
C GLN A 192 24.35 10.24 17.25
N TYR A 193 23.59 9.69 18.22
CA TYR A 193 23.93 8.40 18.83
C TYR A 193 23.93 7.26 17.81
N LEU A 194 22.89 7.15 16.99
CA LEU A 194 22.82 6.16 15.91
C LEU A 194 24.00 6.31 14.95
N ASP A 195 24.32 7.53 14.53
CA ASP A 195 25.45 7.79 13.64
C ASP A 195 26.80 7.38 14.25
N SER A 196 26.94 7.52 15.57
CA SER A 196 28.14 7.11 16.31
C SER A 196 28.30 5.59 16.49
N LEU A 197 27.25 4.81 16.24
CA LEU A 197 27.32 3.34 16.33
C LEU A 197 28.30 2.77 15.31
N LYS A 198 29.06 1.77 15.76
CA LYS A 198 29.93 0.94 14.93
C LYS A 198 29.16 -0.32 14.51
N LEU A 199 29.60 -0.91 13.41
CA LEU A 199 29.09 -2.23 13.02
C LEU A 199 29.35 -3.23 14.15
N GLY A 200 28.33 -4.00 14.49
CA GLY A 200 28.35 -4.92 15.63
C GLY A 200 27.74 -4.36 16.91
N ASP A 201 27.60 -3.04 17.05
CA ASP A 201 26.92 -2.45 18.21
C ASP A 201 25.42 -2.78 18.18
N THR A 202 24.80 -2.81 19.36
CA THR A 202 23.36 -3.09 19.52
C THR A 202 22.58 -1.90 20.03
N ILE A 203 21.31 -1.80 19.66
CA ILE A 203 20.35 -0.87 20.24
C ILE A 203 19.02 -1.58 20.54
N ASP A 204 18.34 -1.16 21.60
CA ASP A 204 17.07 -1.75 22.01
C ASP A 204 15.93 -1.29 21.09
N PHE A 205 15.28 -2.24 20.42
CA PHE A 205 14.02 -2.07 19.71
C PHE A 205 12.86 -2.48 20.61
N ARG A 206 11.76 -1.71 20.57
CA ARG A 206 10.50 -2.06 21.22
C ARG A 206 9.32 -1.67 20.34
N GLY A 207 8.34 -2.55 20.20
CA GLY A 207 7.16 -2.34 19.39
C GLY A 207 6.44 -3.66 19.12
N PRO A 208 5.42 -3.68 18.25
CA PRO A 208 4.95 -2.55 17.44
C PRO A 208 4.14 -1.53 18.26
N SER A 209 4.06 -0.29 17.78
CA SER A 209 3.28 0.78 18.40
C SER A 209 2.68 1.73 17.37
N GLY A 210 1.54 2.35 17.70
CA GLY A 210 0.80 3.23 16.79
C GLY A 210 -0.69 2.97 16.87
N LEU A 211 -1.48 4.01 16.60
CA LEU A 211 -2.94 3.95 16.70
C LEU A 211 -3.61 3.54 15.39
N LEU A 212 -2.87 3.55 14.28
CA LEU A 212 -3.36 3.22 12.94
C LEU A 212 -2.71 1.92 12.47
N VAL A 213 -3.53 1.02 11.91
CA VAL A 213 -3.07 -0.17 11.19
C VAL A 213 -3.79 -0.25 9.84
N TYR A 214 -3.04 -0.35 8.76
CA TYR A 214 -3.59 -0.64 7.45
C TYR A 214 -3.87 -2.14 7.31
N LYS A 215 -5.11 -2.47 6.98
CA LYS A 215 -5.61 -3.85 6.83
C LYS A 215 -5.63 -4.32 5.37
N GLY A 216 -5.24 -3.46 4.43
CA GLY A 216 -5.34 -3.71 2.99
C GLY A 216 -6.65 -3.19 2.39
N LYS A 217 -6.66 -2.98 1.07
CA LYS A 217 -7.84 -2.66 0.25
C LYS A 217 -8.61 -1.47 0.79
N GLY A 218 -7.88 -0.41 1.09
CA GLY A 218 -8.40 0.86 1.60
C GLY A 218 -8.87 0.84 3.05
N THR A 219 -8.73 -0.29 3.77
CA THR A 219 -9.26 -0.43 5.13
C THR A 219 -8.21 -0.10 6.18
N PHE A 220 -8.53 0.84 7.06
CA PHE A 220 -7.72 1.27 8.19
C PHE A 220 -8.42 0.91 9.50
N ALA A 221 -7.68 0.39 10.46
CA ALA A 221 -8.10 0.23 11.85
C ALA A 221 -7.45 1.36 12.67
N ILE A 222 -8.25 2.32 13.14
CA ILE A 222 -7.77 3.52 13.84
C ILE A 222 -8.33 3.54 15.25
N ARG A 223 -7.45 3.63 16.24
CA ARG A 223 -7.81 3.78 17.65
C ARG A 223 -7.80 5.26 18.02
N ALA A 224 -8.76 5.69 18.85
CA ALA A 224 -8.72 7.01 19.46
C ALA A 224 -7.58 7.10 20.50
N GLU A 225 -7.37 6.01 21.26
CA GLU A 225 -6.36 5.91 22.31
C GLU A 225 -5.77 4.48 22.36
N LYS A 226 -4.62 4.29 23.02
CA LYS A 226 -3.92 2.98 23.07
C LYS A 226 -4.81 1.84 23.57
N LYS A 227 -5.79 2.13 24.45
CA LYS A 227 -6.68 1.14 25.06
C LYS A 227 -8.07 1.05 24.41
N SER A 228 -8.42 1.95 23.49
CA SER A 228 -9.74 1.94 22.86
C SER A 228 -9.79 0.89 21.75
N GLU A 229 -10.97 0.29 21.51
CA GLU A 229 -11.18 -0.53 20.32
C GLU A 229 -10.94 0.27 19.02
N PRO A 230 -10.44 -0.37 17.95
CA PRO A 230 -10.20 0.30 16.69
C PRO A 230 -11.51 0.51 15.94
N VAL A 231 -11.69 1.70 15.37
CA VAL A 231 -12.72 1.98 14.38
C VAL A 231 -12.17 1.58 13.01
N LEU A 232 -12.93 0.78 12.27
CA LEU A 232 -12.61 0.43 10.90
C LEU A 232 -13.12 1.53 9.96
N LYS A 233 -12.23 2.06 9.12
CA LYS A 233 -12.56 3.03 8.08
C LYS A 233 -12.05 2.51 6.75
N THR A 234 -12.94 2.29 5.79
CA THR A 234 -12.58 1.93 4.43
C THR A 234 -12.71 3.16 3.54
N VAL A 235 -11.61 3.52 2.88
CA VAL A 235 -11.50 4.73 2.04
C VAL A 235 -10.98 4.37 0.67
N LYS A 236 -11.32 5.19 -0.33
CA LYS A 236 -10.80 5.07 -1.69
C LYS A 236 -9.57 5.95 -1.88
N TYR A 237 -9.52 7.09 -1.20
CA TYR A 237 -8.45 8.06 -1.35
C TYR A 237 -7.75 8.33 -0.02
N VAL A 238 -6.42 8.36 -0.08
CA VAL A 238 -5.57 8.71 1.06
C VAL A 238 -4.73 9.93 0.68
N GLY A 239 -5.06 11.07 1.27
CA GLY A 239 -4.19 12.24 1.23
C GLY A 239 -3.10 12.11 2.29
N MET A 240 -1.86 12.41 1.93
CA MET A 240 -0.69 12.26 2.79
C MET A 240 0.07 13.58 2.82
N ILE A 241 0.31 14.12 4.00
CA ILE A 241 1.08 15.35 4.20
C ILE A 241 2.29 15.02 5.07
N ALA A 242 3.47 15.00 4.47
CA ALA A 242 4.72 14.64 5.14
C ALA A 242 5.65 15.85 5.27
N GLY A 243 6.38 15.95 6.39
CA GLY A 243 7.43 16.94 6.60
C GLY A 243 8.74 16.28 7.01
N GLY A 244 9.80 16.45 6.21
CA GLY A 244 11.13 15.87 6.48
C GLY A 244 11.08 14.37 6.77
N THR A 245 11.53 13.96 7.97
CA THR A 245 11.53 12.54 8.39
C THR A 245 10.13 11.92 8.54
N GLY A 246 9.06 12.72 8.50
CA GLY A 246 7.68 12.23 8.52
C GLY A 246 7.26 11.48 7.25
N ILE A 247 8.15 11.31 6.27
CA ILE A 247 7.89 10.51 5.07
C ILE A 247 7.83 9.01 5.34
N THR A 248 8.52 8.48 6.35
CA THR A 248 8.65 7.02 6.52
C THR A 248 7.34 6.28 6.84
N PRO A 249 6.41 6.80 7.66
CA PRO A 249 5.07 6.20 7.79
C PRO A 249 4.28 6.22 6.47
N MET A 250 4.43 7.29 5.68
CA MET A 250 3.74 7.41 4.39
C MET A 250 4.30 6.40 3.40
N LEU A 251 5.62 6.28 3.29
CA LEU A 251 6.26 5.33 2.39
C LEU A 251 5.91 3.87 2.74
N GLN A 252 5.81 3.55 4.04
CA GLN A 252 5.37 2.22 4.49
C GLN A 252 3.96 1.90 3.96
N LEU A 253 3.03 2.85 4.05
CA LEU A 253 1.68 2.70 3.49
C LEU A 253 1.68 2.62 1.96
N ILE A 254 2.37 3.54 1.30
CA ILE A 254 2.46 3.60 -0.16
C ILE A 254 2.98 2.26 -0.70
N ARG A 255 4.08 1.73 -0.15
CA ARG A 255 4.64 0.43 -0.57
C ARG A 255 3.65 -0.71 -0.37
N ALA A 256 2.97 -0.77 0.77
CA ALA A 256 1.99 -1.81 1.05
C ALA A 256 0.80 -1.78 0.07
N ILE A 257 0.28 -0.58 -0.21
CA ILE A 257 -0.84 -0.36 -1.14
C ILE A 257 -0.44 -0.70 -2.57
N MET A 258 0.70 -0.17 -3.04
CA MET A 258 1.12 -0.32 -4.43
C MET A 258 1.52 -1.77 -4.76
N LYS A 259 2.07 -2.50 -3.77
CA LYS A 259 2.43 -3.91 -3.90
C LYS A 259 1.22 -4.81 -4.17
N ASP A 260 0.07 -4.53 -3.54
CA ASP A 260 -1.16 -5.27 -3.82
C ASP A 260 -1.84 -4.71 -5.08
N LYS A 261 -1.91 -5.53 -6.13
CA LYS A 261 -2.52 -5.16 -7.41
C LYS A 261 -4.04 -5.09 -7.34
N ASP A 262 -4.64 -5.76 -6.37
CA ASP A 262 -6.08 -5.76 -6.14
C ASP A 262 -6.52 -4.65 -5.16
N ASP A 263 -5.58 -3.82 -4.72
CA ASP A 263 -5.85 -2.69 -3.84
C ASP A 263 -6.20 -1.43 -4.67
N PRO A 264 -7.46 -0.94 -4.59
CA PRO A 264 -7.90 0.18 -5.40
C PRO A 264 -7.51 1.55 -4.80
N THR A 265 -6.83 1.57 -3.65
CA THR A 265 -6.56 2.81 -2.91
C THR A 265 -5.67 3.75 -3.71
N VAL A 266 -6.08 5.01 -3.83
CA VAL A 266 -5.29 6.08 -4.47
C VAL A 266 -4.64 6.94 -3.40
N CYS A 267 -3.32 7.08 -3.45
CA CYS A 267 -2.51 7.88 -2.55
C CYS A 267 -2.08 9.19 -3.21
N GLN A 268 -2.24 10.31 -2.50
CA GLN A 268 -1.79 11.62 -2.95
C GLN A 268 -0.88 12.22 -1.87
N LEU A 269 0.40 12.38 -2.17
CA LEU A 269 1.41 12.85 -1.23
C LEU A 269 1.83 14.28 -1.53
N LEU A 270 1.67 15.17 -0.55
CA LEU A 270 2.33 16.47 -0.49
C LEU A 270 3.51 16.38 0.49
N PHE A 271 4.73 16.46 -0.02
CA PHE A 271 5.94 16.28 0.77
C PHE A 271 6.75 17.58 0.92
N ALA A 272 6.76 18.11 2.14
CA ALA A 272 7.43 19.35 2.51
C ALA A 272 8.84 19.12 3.05
N ASN A 273 9.82 19.86 2.51
CA ASN A 273 11.22 19.83 2.95
C ASN A 273 11.81 21.25 2.98
N GLN A 274 12.97 21.44 3.61
CA GLN A 274 13.59 22.77 3.67
C GLN A 274 14.23 23.17 2.34
N THR A 275 14.97 22.25 1.72
CA THR A 275 15.66 22.43 0.44
C THR A 275 15.56 21.15 -0.39
N GLU A 276 15.90 21.21 -1.68
CA GLU A 276 15.81 20.06 -2.58
C GLU A 276 16.69 18.87 -2.12
N ARG A 277 17.90 19.16 -1.62
CA ARG A 277 18.82 18.14 -1.08
C ARG A 277 18.34 17.48 0.21
N ASP A 278 17.31 18.05 0.85
CA ASP A 278 16.71 17.50 2.06
C ASP A 278 15.58 16.49 1.76
N ILE A 279 15.19 16.32 0.49
CA ILE A 279 14.13 15.38 0.10
C ILE A 279 14.61 13.95 0.32
N LEU A 280 14.15 13.35 1.42
CA LEU A 280 14.43 11.96 1.75
C LEU A 280 13.71 11.02 0.79
N LEU A 281 14.42 9.99 0.31
CA LEU A 281 13.85 8.90 -0.49
C LEU A 281 13.18 9.38 -1.79
N ARG A 282 13.75 10.43 -2.40
CA ARG A 282 13.20 11.07 -3.60
C ARG A 282 13.09 10.07 -4.75
N SER A 283 14.18 9.38 -5.06
CA SER A 283 14.24 8.44 -6.18
C SER A 283 13.23 7.30 -6.01
N GLU A 284 13.06 6.79 -4.80
CA GLU A 284 12.09 5.75 -4.50
C GLU A 284 10.65 6.24 -4.66
N LEU A 285 10.34 7.47 -4.24
CA LEU A 285 9.00 8.05 -4.43
C LEU A 285 8.69 8.30 -5.91
N GLU A 286 9.65 8.85 -6.65
CA GLU A 286 9.51 9.09 -8.09
C GLU A 286 9.35 7.78 -8.86
N GLU A 287 10.10 6.73 -8.50
CA GLU A 287 9.95 5.39 -9.07
C GLU A 287 8.54 4.83 -8.85
N VAL A 288 8.01 4.92 -7.62
CA VAL A 288 6.63 4.48 -7.33
C VAL A 288 5.62 5.25 -8.18
N GLN A 289 5.80 6.56 -8.38
CA GLN A 289 4.89 7.35 -9.20
C GLN A 289 4.95 6.92 -10.68
N VAL A 290 6.13 6.63 -11.20
CA VAL A 290 6.30 6.14 -12.58
C VAL A 290 5.68 4.76 -12.76
N GLN A 291 5.79 3.88 -11.76
CA GLN A 291 5.24 2.52 -11.82
C GLN A 291 3.72 2.46 -11.58
N HIS A 292 3.16 3.41 -10.83
CA HIS A 292 1.75 3.44 -10.44
C HIS A 292 1.11 4.82 -10.64
N PRO A 293 1.19 5.43 -11.83
CA PRO A 293 0.76 6.81 -12.06
C PRO A 293 -0.74 7.02 -11.84
N GLU A 294 -1.56 5.98 -11.91
CA GLU A 294 -3.00 6.00 -11.67
C GLU A 294 -3.38 5.94 -10.19
N ARG A 295 -2.53 5.35 -9.34
CA ARG A 295 -2.78 5.16 -7.90
C ARG A 295 -1.88 5.99 -6.99
N PHE A 296 -0.78 6.54 -7.47
CA PHE A 296 0.11 7.39 -6.67
C PHE A 296 0.36 8.74 -7.35
N LYS A 297 0.05 9.82 -6.63
CA LYS A 297 0.34 11.19 -7.02
C LYS A 297 1.33 11.81 -6.03
N LEU A 298 2.37 12.44 -6.54
CA LEU A 298 3.46 13.00 -5.76
C LEU A 298 3.61 14.48 -6.07
N TRP A 299 3.63 15.28 -5.02
CA TRP A 299 3.90 16.71 -5.09
C TRP A 299 4.85 17.13 -3.98
N TYR A 300 5.71 18.10 -4.28
CA TYR A 300 6.70 18.60 -3.33
C TYR A 300 6.46 20.07 -3.01
N THR A 301 6.88 20.47 -1.80
CA THR A 301 7.09 21.89 -1.50
C THR A 301 8.39 22.10 -0.74
N LEU A 302 9.10 23.18 -1.05
CA LEU A 302 10.38 23.53 -0.43
C LEU A 302 10.32 24.90 0.25
N ASP A 303 10.84 25.02 1.47
CA ASP A 303 11.00 26.36 2.10
C ASP A 303 11.86 27.28 1.23
N ARG A 304 12.95 26.73 0.70
CA ARG A 304 13.92 27.40 -0.17
C ARG A 304 14.12 26.56 -1.43
N ALA A 305 13.37 26.90 -2.47
CA ALA A 305 13.47 26.26 -3.78
C ALA A 305 14.64 26.85 -4.61
N PRO A 306 15.31 26.03 -5.44
CA PRO A 306 16.22 26.54 -6.48
C PRO A 306 15.44 27.24 -7.60
N GLU A 307 16.14 27.95 -8.49
CA GLU A 307 15.51 28.70 -9.61
C GLU A 307 14.71 27.80 -10.56
N ASN A 308 15.17 26.58 -10.82
CA ASN A 308 14.54 25.62 -11.72
C ASN A 308 13.72 24.58 -10.95
N TRP A 309 12.75 25.03 -10.16
CA TRP A 309 11.91 24.14 -9.35
C TRP A 309 10.50 24.05 -9.92
N ASP A 310 10.10 22.84 -10.33
CA ASP A 310 8.83 22.59 -11.02
C ASP A 310 7.63 22.45 -10.07
N TYR A 311 7.86 22.43 -8.75
CA TYR A 311 6.82 22.22 -7.75
C TYR A 311 6.59 23.48 -6.89
N SER A 312 5.85 23.33 -5.79
CA SER A 312 5.52 24.45 -4.92
C SER A 312 6.72 24.94 -4.09
N GLN A 313 6.65 26.20 -3.66
CA GLN A 313 7.59 26.79 -2.72
C GLN A 313 6.83 27.33 -1.49
N GLY A 314 7.46 27.20 -0.32
CA GLY A 314 6.97 27.67 0.96
C GLY A 314 6.37 26.57 1.84
N PHE A 315 5.86 26.98 2.98
CA PHE A 315 5.13 26.06 3.88
C PHE A 315 3.83 25.58 3.24
N VAL A 316 3.35 24.42 3.71
CA VAL A 316 2.06 23.86 3.29
C VAL A 316 0.96 24.92 3.40
N SER A 317 0.34 25.23 2.27
CA SER A 317 -0.69 26.26 2.16
C SER A 317 -2.06 25.67 1.84
N GLN A 318 -3.10 26.48 2.04
CA GLN A 318 -4.47 26.09 1.67
C GLN A 318 -4.59 25.76 0.17
N ASP A 319 -3.89 26.50 -0.69
CA ASP A 319 -3.97 26.29 -2.14
C ASP A 319 -3.30 24.98 -2.54
N MET A 320 -2.13 24.66 -1.96
CA MET A 320 -1.47 23.36 -2.18
C MET A 320 -2.37 22.20 -1.74
N LEU A 321 -3.04 22.33 -0.59
CA LEU A 321 -3.96 21.29 -0.12
C LEU A 321 -5.22 21.18 -0.98
N ARG A 322 -5.71 22.29 -1.52
CA ARG A 322 -6.86 22.27 -2.46
C ARG A 322 -6.50 21.57 -3.77
N GLU A 323 -5.28 21.79 -4.27
CA GLU A 323 -4.84 21.30 -5.57
C GLU A 323 -4.35 19.85 -5.53
N HIS A 324 -3.66 19.46 -4.45
CA HIS A 324 -2.92 18.19 -4.41
C HIS A 324 -3.47 17.14 -3.44
N MET A 325 -4.53 17.43 -2.68
CA MET A 325 -5.21 16.44 -1.82
C MET A 325 -6.59 16.06 -2.40
N PRO A 326 -7.10 14.85 -2.09
CA PRO A 326 -8.43 14.46 -2.53
C PRO A 326 -9.48 15.32 -1.83
N PRO A 327 -10.47 15.88 -2.55
CA PRO A 327 -11.45 16.80 -1.96
C PRO A 327 -12.20 16.14 -0.79
N PRO A 328 -12.66 16.91 0.22
CA PRO A 328 -13.32 16.34 1.39
C PRO A 328 -14.62 15.62 1.00
N GLN A 329 -14.65 14.30 1.24
CA GLN A 329 -15.79 13.40 1.02
C GLN A 329 -15.64 12.11 1.84
N ASP A 330 -16.72 11.35 2.03
CA ASP A 330 -16.77 10.25 3.02
C ASP A 330 -15.69 9.16 2.85
N ASP A 331 -15.22 8.90 1.61
CA ASP A 331 -14.21 7.89 1.28
C ASP A 331 -12.77 8.44 1.25
N VAL A 332 -12.51 9.51 2.02
CA VAL A 332 -11.19 10.15 2.17
C VAL A 332 -10.63 10.00 3.58
N LEU A 333 -9.32 9.72 3.65
CA LEU A 333 -8.50 9.83 4.86
C LEU A 333 -7.28 10.70 4.59
N ILE A 334 -7.06 11.71 5.43
CA ILE A 334 -5.87 12.57 5.42
C ILE A 334 -4.94 12.12 6.54
N LEU A 335 -3.74 11.71 6.17
CA LEU A 335 -2.67 11.31 7.07
C LEU A 335 -1.59 12.39 7.12
N MET A 336 -1.13 12.72 8.32
CA MET A 336 -0.11 13.75 8.51
C MET A 336 1.03 13.24 9.39
N CYS A 337 2.27 13.55 9.02
CA CYS A 337 3.42 13.31 9.87
C CYS A 337 4.51 14.35 9.57
N GLY A 338 4.94 15.08 10.59
CA GLY A 338 5.92 16.15 10.43
C GLY A 338 6.16 16.91 11.73
N PRO A 339 6.99 17.96 11.71
CA PRO A 339 7.25 18.77 12.90
C PRO A 339 5.94 19.32 13.52
N PRO A 340 5.80 19.37 14.85
CA PRO A 340 4.57 19.85 15.49
C PRO A 340 4.08 21.22 14.98
N PRO A 341 4.95 22.23 14.73
CA PRO A 341 4.50 23.50 14.16
C PRO A 341 3.89 23.37 12.76
N MET A 342 4.40 22.46 11.92
CA MET A 342 3.83 22.20 10.60
C MET A 342 2.40 21.66 10.73
N ILE A 343 2.20 20.65 11.59
CA ILE A 343 0.88 20.05 11.80
C ILE A 343 -0.11 21.08 12.36
N GLN A 344 0.30 21.83 13.39
CA GLN A 344 -0.57 22.75 14.13
C GLN A 344 -0.91 24.02 13.34
N TYR A 345 0.03 24.58 12.58
CA TYR A 345 -0.15 25.90 11.97
C TYR A 345 -0.36 25.84 10.45
N ALA A 346 0.20 24.83 9.77
CA ALA A 346 0.13 24.74 8.31
C ALA A 346 -0.89 23.68 7.82
N CYS A 347 -0.98 22.52 8.49
CA CYS A 347 -1.89 21.46 8.05
C CYS A 347 -3.31 21.64 8.61
N LEU A 348 -3.48 21.55 9.93
CA LEU A 348 -4.81 21.46 10.55
C LEU A 348 -5.74 22.66 10.23
N PRO A 349 -5.30 23.93 10.31
CA PRO A 349 -6.17 25.06 10.03
C PRO A 349 -6.58 25.16 8.56
N ASN A 350 -5.68 24.81 7.64
CA ASN A 350 -5.96 24.86 6.21
C ASN A 350 -6.89 23.71 5.79
N LEU A 351 -6.71 22.51 6.35
CA LEU A 351 -7.66 21.40 6.17
C LEU A 351 -9.07 21.76 6.71
N GLU A 352 -9.15 22.43 7.86
CA GLU A 352 -10.44 22.87 8.41
C GLU A 352 -11.15 23.89 7.50
N LYS A 353 -10.42 24.89 6.98
CA LYS A 353 -10.96 25.86 6.01
C LYS A 353 -11.45 25.22 4.72
N LEU A 354 -10.84 24.09 4.33
CA LEU A 354 -11.23 23.33 3.15
C LEU A 354 -12.40 22.37 3.40
N GLY A 355 -12.83 22.18 4.65
CA GLY A 355 -13.98 21.35 5.00
C GLY A 355 -13.64 19.91 5.41
N TYR A 356 -12.37 19.56 5.64
CA TYR A 356 -12.02 18.24 6.16
C TYR A 356 -12.39 18.14 7.64
N THR A 357 -13.26 17.18 7.98
CA THR A 357 -13.73 16.95 9.36
C THR A 357 -12.66 16.27 10.22
N LYS A 358 -12.86 16.19 11.54
CA LYS A 358 -11.85 15.59 12.44
C LYS A 358 -11.66 14.09 12.20
N ASP A 359 -12.74 13.37 11.87
CA ASP A 359 -12.75 11.94 11.55
C ASP A 359 -12.12 11.61 10.18
N MET A 360 -11.90 12.62 9.33
CA MET A 360 -11.12 12.49 8.10
C MET A 360 -9.61 12.59 8.33
N ARG A 361 -9.15 12.94 9.53
CA ARG A 361 -7.76 13.34 9.76
C ARG A 361 -7.09 12.43 10.79
N PHE A 362 -5.85 12.06 10.53
CA PHE A 362 -4.99 11.35 11.48
C PHE A 362 -3.58 11.93 11.44
N SER A 363 -3.01 12.20 12.62
CA SER A 363 -1.60 12.56 12.77
C SER A 363 -0.87 11.40 13.44
N TYR A 364 0.25 10.99 12.85
CA TYR A 364 1.17 10.00 13.43
C TYR A 364 1.86 10.50 14.71
#